data_AF-Q7U6K8-F1
#
_entry.id   AF-Q7U6K8-F1
#
_cell.length_a   1.000
_cell.length_b   1.000
_cell.length_c   1.000
_cell.angle_alpha   90.00
_cell.angle_beta   90.00
_cell.angle_gamma   90.00
#
_symmetry.space_group_name_H-M   'P 1'
#
loop_
_entity.id
_entity.type
_entity.pdbx_description
1 polymer ?
#
loop_
_entity_poly.entity_id
_entity_poly.type
_entity_poly.pdbx_seq_one_letter_code
_entity_poly.pdbx_strand_id
1 'polypeptide(L)'
;MPAVRVLEESQRYKLDGSDDALFYSEPRFVHHLDAGFRARLTQLYRERIPPCAEVLDLMSSWVSHLPDDITYDTVVGHGLNDEELAANPRLDRHWVQNLNRDQVLPLENDSVDCTLIVAGWQYLQQPEAIAAELLRITRPRGQVIVAFSNRMFFTKAPQVWTDGDDRDHLSYVASVLIAQGWPKPEIVAEQTRGEGVMGLLGGMGDPFFAVVATKPLG
;
A
#
# COMPACT_ATOMS: atom_id res chain seq x y z
N MET A 1 -7.00 19.49 10.14
CA MET A 1 -6.37 19.42 11.49
C MET A 1 -5.03 18.73 11.33
N PRO A 2 -4.00 19.03 12.15
CA PRO A 2 -2.75 18.28 12.09
C PRO A 2 -3.00 16.80 12.40
N ALA A 3 -2.22 15.91 11.78
CA ALA A 3 -2.33 14.46 11.99
C ALA A 3 -2.08 14.10 13.47
N VAL A 4 -2.83 13.13 13.99
CA VAL A 4 -2.65 12.65 15.37
C VAL A 4 -1.39 11.79 15.42
N ARG A 5 -0.44 12.15 16.30
CA ARG A 5 0.84 11.44 16.40
C ARG A 5 0.66 10.04 16.97
N VAL A 6 1.26 9.04 16.32
CA VAL A 6 1.33 7.64 16.78
C VAL A 6 2.78 7.21 16.98
N LEU A 7 3.69 7.61 16.09
CA LEU A 7 5.10 7.26 16.17
C LEU A 7 5.96 8.31 16.87
N GLU A 8 6.89 7.83 17.67
CA GLU A 8 8.03 8.59 18.19
C GLU A 8 9.06 8.87 17.07
N GLU A 9 9.95 9.85 17.25
CA GLU A 9 10.98 10.15 16.25
C GLU A 9 11.93 8.98 16.01
N SER A 10 12.32 8.26 17.06
CA SER A 10 13.19 7.08 17.00
C SER A 10 12.62 6.01 16.07
N GLN A 11 11.31 5.79 16.12
CA GLN A 11 10.60 4.81 15.30
C GLN A 11 10.57 5.16 13.80
N ARG A 12 10.87 6.41 13.41
CA ARG A 12 10.90 6.88 12.01
C ARG A 12 12.28 6.72 11.36
N TYR A 13 13.29 6.33 12.13
CA TYR A 13 14.67 6.20 11.66
C TYR A 13 14.82 5.06 10.66
N LYS A 14 15.56 5.28 9.57
CA LYS A 14 15.97 4.25 8.60
C LYS A 14 17.47 4.02 8.72
N LEU A 15 17.93 2.77 8.54
CA LEU A 15 19.37 2.50 8.51
C LEU A 15 20.05 3.20 7.33
N ASP A 16 19.41 3.19 6.16
CA ASP A 16 19.76 4.04 5.02
C ASP A 16 18.83 5.25 4.95
N GLY A 17 19.28 6.36 5.56
CA GLY A 17 18.61 7.65 5.55
C GLY A 17 18.85 8.51 4.30
N SER A 18 19.51 7.98 3.26
CA SER A 18 19.60 8.68 1.97
C SER A 18 18.23 8.86 1.33
N ASP A 19 18.11 9.83 0.42
CA ASP A 19 16.85 10.10 -0.28
C ASP A 19 16.35 8.83 -0.99
N ASP A 20 15.10 8.46 -0.74
CA ASP A 20 14.48 7.29 -1.36
C ASP A 20 14.49 7.41 -2.90
N ALA A 21 14.44 8.63 -3.46
CA ALA A 21 14.54 8.85 -4.90
C ALA A 21 15.85 8.30 -5.50
N LEU A 22 16.96 8.28 -4.74
CA LEU A 22 18.21 7.66 -5.19
C LEU A 22 18.10 6.14 -5.25
N PHE A 23 17.46 5.52 -4.25
CA PHE A 23 17.29 4.07 -4.18
C PHE A 23 16.34 3.52 -5.25
N TYR A 24 15.33 4.31 -5.63
CA TYR A 24 14.33 3.97 -6.64
C TYR A 24 14.60 4.60 -8.02
N SER A 25 15.80 5.16 -8.23
CA SER A 25 16.18 5.78 -9.52
C SER A 25 16.25 4.79 -10.67
N GLU A 26 16.76 3.58 -10.42
CA GLU A 26 16.81 2.50 -11.40
C GLU A 26 15.51 1.69 -11.37
N PRO A 27 14.82 1.51 -12.52
CA PRO A 27 13.57 0.76 -12.58
C PRO A 27 13.79 -0.73 -12.34
N ARG A 28 12.79 -1.37 -11.72
CA ARG A 28 12.78 -2.79 -11.38
C ARG A 28 11.55 -3.44 -11.95
N PHE A 29 11.66 -3.94 -13.18
CA PHE A 29 10.63 -4.73 -13.85
C PHE A 29 10.58 -6.19 -13.35
N VAL A 30 10.39 -6.36 -12.04
CA VAL A 30 10.30 -7.64 -11.37
C VAL A 30 9.07 -7.69 -10.47
N HIS A 31 8.60 -8.89 -10.15
CA HIS A 31 7.62 -9.06 -9.09
C HIS A 31 8.33 -9.24 -7.74
N HIS A 32 8.02 -8.38 -6.77
CA HIS A 32 8.62 -8.42 -5.44
C HIS A 32 7.99 -9.47 -4.51
N LEU A 33 6.72 -9.81 -4.77
CA LEU A 33 5.92 -10.77 -4.01
C LEU A 33 5.64 -11.96 -4.91
N ASP A 34 5.56 -13.15 -4.34
CA ASP A 34 5.30 -14.37 -5.10
C ASP A 34 3.89 -14.40 -5.73
N ALA A 35 3.65 -15.38 -6.60
CA ALA A 35 2.39 -15.49 -7.31
C ALA A 35 1.20 -15.85 -6.40
N GLY A 36 1.42 -16.60 -5.32
CA GLY A 36 0.37 -16.95 -4.36
C GLY A 36 -0.17 -15.70 -3.65
N PHE A 37 0.73 -14.82 -3.22
CA PHE A 37 0.39 -13.50 -2.70
C PHE A 37 -0.37 -12.67 -3.74
N ARG A 38 0.16 -12.54 -4.96
CA ARG A 38 -0.46 -11.72 -6.01
C ARG A 38 -1.86 -12.22 -6.39
N ALA A 39 -2.07 -13.53 -6.45
CA ALA A 39 -3.37 -14.12 -6.71
C ALA A 39 -4.37 -13.80 -5.60
N ARG A 40 -3.95 -13.91 -4.32
CA ARG A 40 -4.81 -13.55 -3.19
C ARG A 40 -5.14 -12.06 -3.16
N LEU A 41 -4.17 -11.20 -3.48
CA LEU A 41 -4.34 -9.76 -3.59
C LEU A 41 -5.38 -9.40 -4.67
N THR A 42 -5.24 -9.98 -5.86
CA THR A 42 -6.17 -9.78 -6.98
C THR A 42 -7.59 -10.18 -6.58
N GLN A 43 -7.73 -11.30 -5.85
CA GLN A 43 -9.03 -11.75 -5.34
C GLN A 43 -9.60 -10.78 -4.29
N LEU A 44 -8.78 -10.24 -3.39
CA LEU A 44 -9.22 -9.21 -2.44
C LEU A 44 -9.71 -7.96 -3.18
N TYR A 45 -8.99 -7.50 -4.20
CA TYR A 45 -9.40 -6.35 -5.00
C TYR A 45 -10.72 -6.60 -5.75
N ARG A 46 -10.94 -7.79 -6.28
CA ARG A 46 -12.22 -8.21 -6.87
C ARG A 46 -13.39 -8.13 -5.87
N GLU A 47 -13.15 -8.53 -4.63
CA GLU A 47 -14.18 -8.55 -3.58
C GLU A 47 -14.54 -7.15 -3.07
N ARG A 48 -13.59 -6.21 -3.14
CA ARG A 48 -13.69 -4.90 -2.48
C ARG A 48 -14.00 -3.75 -3.42
N ILE A 49 -13.44 -3.76 -4.62
CA ILE A 49 -13.48 -2.61 -5.52
C ILE A 49 -14.65 -2.80 -6.50
N PRO A 50 -15.69 -1.95 -6.45
CA PRO A 50 -16.78 -2.05 -7.41
C PRO A 50 -16.29 -1.69 -8.83
N PRO A 51 -16.94 -2.21 -9.88
CA PRO A 51 -16.77 -1.67 -11.23
C PRO A 51 -17.06 -0.16 -11.25
N CYS A 52 -16.46 0.55 -12.22
CA CYS A 52 -16.61 2.00 -12.38
C CYS A 52 -16.09 2.82 -11.18
N ALA A 53 -15.21 2.27 -10.34
CA ALA A 53 -14.58 3.02 -9.26
C ALA A 53 -13.47 3.96 -9.76
N GLU A 54 -13.27 5.05 -9.02
CA GLU A 54 -12.04 5.86 -9.04
C GLU A 54 -11.01 5.23 -8.10
N VAL A 55 -9.95 4.64 -8.67
CA VAL A 55 -8.92 3.89 -7.94
C VAL A 55 -7.61 4.66 -7.89
N LEU A 56 -7.00 4.73 -6.71
CA LEU A 56 -5.63 5.19 -6.52
C LEU A 56 -4.73 4.00 -6.18
N ASP A 57 -3.74 3.71 -7.00
CA ASP A 57 -2.65 2.79 -6.70
C ASP A 57 -1.43 3.58 -6.18
N LEU A 58 -1.32 3.69 -4.85
CA LEU A 58 -0.33 4.51 -4.17
C LEU A 58 0.90 3.69 -3.79
N MET A 59 2.08 4.23 -4.12
CA MET A 59 3.37 3.52 -4.02
C MET A 59 3.42 2.32 -4.99
N SER A 60 2.82 2.51 -6.15
CA SER A 60 2.76 1.59 -7.28
C SER A 60 4.11 1.46 -7.99
N SER A 61 4.14 0.52 -8.92
CA SER A 61 5.23 0.21 -9.84
C SER A 61 4.60 -0.13 -11.20
N TRP A 62 5.21 -1.03 -11.96
CA TRP A 62 4.76 -1.42 -13.30
C TRP A 62 3.55 -2.38 -13.33
N VAL A 63 3.02 -2.81 -12.18
CA VAL A 63 1.84 -3.69 -12.07
C VAL A 63 0.97 -3.33 -10.86
N SER A 64 -0.34 -3.14 -11.07
CA SER A 64 -1.31 -2.81 -10.01
C SER A 64 -2.04 -4.01 -9.38
N HIS A 65 -1.88 -5.22 -9.93
CA HIS A 65 -2.56 -6.45 -9.48
C HIS A 65 -4.10 -6.37 -9.47
N LEU A 66 -4.67 -5.45 -10.23
CA LEU A 66 -6.10 -5.33 -10.43
C LEU A 66 -6.63 -6.52 -11.26
N PRO A 67 -7.86 -6.99 -11.01
CA PRO A 67 -8.52 -8.00 -11.84
C PRO A 67 -8.62 -7.55 -13.31
N ASP A 68 -8.27 -8.45 -14.23
CA ASP A 68 -8.24 -8.14 -15.67
C ASP A 68 -9.64 -7.97 -16.30
N ASP A 69 -10.67 -8.55 -15.67
CA ASP A 69 -12.05 -8.57 -16.15
C ASP A 69 -12.94 -7.49 -15.52
N ILE A 70 -12.39 -6.61 -14.68
CA ILE A 70 -13.11 -5.48 -14.10
C ILE A 70 -12.64 -4.17 -14.73
N THR A 71 -13.61 -3.38 -15.20
CA THR A 71 -13.39 -2.03 -15.70
C THR A 71 -13.65 -1.02 -14.57
N TYR A 72 -12.68 -0.13 -14.36
CA TYR A 72 -12.75 1.00 -13.43
C TYR A 72 -12.88 2.29 -14.25
N ASP A 73 -13.40 3.36 -13.64
CA ASP A 73 -13.62 4.63 -14.35
C ASP A 73 -12.28 5.35 -14.58
N THR A 74 -11.45 5.39 -13.53
CA THR A 74 -10.06 5.87 -13.60
C THR A 74 -9.19 5.07 -12.64
N VAL A 75 -7.97 4.75 -13.04
CA VAL A 75 -6.90 4.22 -12.20
C VAL A 75 -5.73 5.20 -12.22
N VAL A 76 -5.46 5.82 -11.09
CA VAL A 76 -4.37 6.77 -10.92
C VAL A 76 -3.22 6.10 -10.18
N GLY A 77 -2.01 6.17 -10.72
CA GLY A 77 -0.82 5.63 -10.06
C GLY A 77 0.03 6.70 -9.39
N HIS A 78 0.69 6.32 -8.31
CA HIS A 78 1.72 7.13 -7.68
C HIS A 78 2.90 6.26 -7.29
N GLY A 79 4.12 6.73 -7.51
CA GLY A 79 5.33 6.00 -7.14
C GLY A 79 6.58 6.87 -7.12
N LEU A 80 7.74 6.22 -7.08
CA LEU A 80 9.05 6.89 -7.02
C LEU A 80 9.87 6.74 -8.32
N ASN A 81 9.42 5.91 -9.25
CA ASN A 81 10.09 5.68 -10.52
C ASN A 81 9.11 5.91 -11.68
N ASP A 82 9.40 6.90 -12.52
CA ASP A 82 8.52 7.28 -13.64
C ASP A 82 8.46 6.20 -14.73
N GLU A 83 9.55 5.50 -14.98
CA GLU A 83 9.61 4.44 -16.01
C GLU A 83 8.77 3.23 -15.61
N GLU A 84 8.78 2.84 -14.32
CA GLU A 84 7.90 1.80 -13.80
C GLU A 84 6.43 2.19 -13.94
N LEU A 85 6.06 3.41 -13.55
CA LEU A 85 4.68 3.89 -13.63
C LEU A 85 4.20 3.98 -15.09
N ALA A 86 5.03 4.52 -15.99
CA ALA A 86 4.72 4.62 -17.41
C ALA A 86 4.59 3.25 -18.10
N ALA A 87 5.26 2.21 -17.57
CA ALA A 87 5.13 0.84 -18.06
C ALA A 87 3.89 0.10 -17.53
N ASN A 88 3.17 0.66 -16.55
CA ASN A 88 2.01 0.00 -15.96
C ASN A 88 0.76 0.15 -16.87
N PRO A 89 0.29 -0.92 -17.49
CA PRO A 89 -0.81 -0.85 -18.46
C PRO A 89 -2.17 -0.59 -17.81
N ARG A 90 -2.27 -0.62 -16.47
CA ARG A 90 -3.51 -0.38 -15.73
C ARG A 90 -3.75 1.09 -15.43
N LEU A 91 -2.74 1.96 -15.52
CA LEU A 91 -2.84 3.35 -15.09
C LEU A 91 -3.33 4.25 -16.23
N ASP A 92 -4.32 5.09 -15.97
CA ASP A 92 -4.77 6.14 -16.90
C ASP A 92 -3.89 7.39 -16.82
N ARG A 93 -3.33 7.65 -15.64
CA ARG A 93 -2.37 8.72 -15.38
C ARG A 93 -1.58 8.40 -14.11
N HIS A 94 -0.42 9.03 -13.95
CA HIS A 94 0.40 8.88 -12.76
C HIS A 94 1.13 10.16 -12.35
N TRP A 95 1.70 10.15 -11.14
CA TRP A 95 2.67 11.17 -10.71
C TRP A 95 3.77 10.56 -9.84
N VAL A 96 4.92 11.24 -9.82
CA VAL A 96 6.07 10.88 -8.98
C VAL A 96 6.16 11.84 -7.80
N GLN A 97 6.21 11.31 -6.59
CA GLN A 97 6.37 12.10 -5.38
C GLN A 97 7.02 11.27 -4.27
N ASN A 98 7.96 11.87 -3.53
CA ASN A 98 8.52 11.24 -2.35
C ASN A 98 7.68 11.59 -1.11
N LEU A 99 6.85 10.64 -0.68
CA LEU A 99 5.99 10.77 0.50
C LEU A 99 6.74 10.93 1.82
N ASN A 100 8.04 10.63 1.88
CA ASN A 100 8.90 10.92 3.04
C ASN A 100 9.49 12.33 3.01
N ARG A 101 9.16 13.14 1.99
CA ARG A 101 9.55 14.55 1.84
C ARG A 101 8.31 15.44 1.80
N ASP A 102 7.32 15.08 1.00
CA ASP A 102 6.06 15.80 0.83
C ASP A 102 4.88 14.85 0.93
N GLN A 103 4.01 15.06 1.91
CA GLN A 103 2.90 14.17 2.22
C GLN A 103 1.59 14.60 1.53
N VAL A 104 1.53 15.79 0.92
CA VAL A 104 0.29 16.32 0.34
C VAL A 104 0.01 15.65 -0.99
N LEU A 105 -1.07 14.88 -1.08
CA LEU A 105 -1.43 14.21 -2.32
C LEU A 105 -2.10 15.22 -3.26
N PRO A 106 -1.67 15.32 -4.54
CA PRO A 106 -2.22 16.26 -5.53
C PRO A 106 -3.58 15.79 -6.08
N LEU A 107 -4.50 15.45 -5.18
CA LEU A 107 -5.85 14.98 -5.46
C LEU A 107 -6.85 15.80 -4.65
N GLU A 108 -8.04 15.99 -5.23
CA GLU A 108 -9.12 16.72 -4.60
C GLU A 108 -9.68 15.96 -3.39
N ASN A 109 -10.41 16.66 -2.52
CA ASN A 109 -11.12 16.00 -1.43
C ASN A 109 -12.22 15.13 -2.02
N ASP A 110 -12.48 13.96 -1.40
CA ASP A 110 -13.57 13.07 -1.79
C ASP A 110 -13.59 12.74 -3.31
N SER A 111 -12.41 12.48 -3.89
CA SER A 111 -12.24 12.17 -5.31
C SER A 111 -11.92 10.70 -5.61
N VAL A 112 -11.62 9.89 -4.58
CA VAL A 112 -11.19 8.49 -4.74
C VAL A 112 -12.16 7.53 -4.04
N ASP A 113 -12.54 6.44 -4.71
CA ASP A 113 -13.38 5.40 -4.11
C ASP A 113 -12.56 4.35 -3.38
N CYS A 114 -11.40 3.96 -3.94
CA CYS A 114 -10.51 2.98 -3.32
C CYS A 114 -9.03 3.36 -3.49
N THR A 115 -8.28 3.35 -2.39
CA THR A 115 -6.81 3.44 -2.43
C THR A 115 -6.17 2.10 -2.13
N LEU A 116 -5.20 1.72 -2.95
CA LEU A 116 -4.41 0.50 -2.86
C LEU A 116 -2.98 0.87 -2.44
N ILE A 117 -2.43 0.16 -1.46
CA ILE A 117 -1.03 0.25 -1.07
C ILE A 117 -0.51 -1.17 -0.89
N VAL A 118 0.25 -1.69 -1.85
CA VAL A 118 0.84 -3.03 -1.77
C VAL A 118 2.34 -2.97 -1.55
N ALA A 119 2.83 -3.59 -0.47
CA ALA A 119 4.25 -3.59 -0.08
C ALA A 119 4.92 -2.21 -0.03
N GLY A 120 4.13 -1.13 0.09
CA GLY A 120 4.60 0.25 0.12
C GLY A 120 4.64 0.86 1.52
N TRP A 121 3.60 0.60 2.34
CA TRP A 121 3.43 1.24 3.66
C TRP A 121 4.65 1.08 4.58
N GLN A 122 5.31 -0.08 4.47
CA GLN A 122 6.52 -0.44 5.22
C GLN A 122 7.72 0.49 5.01
N TYR A 123 7.63 1.47 4.11
CA TYR A 123 8.69 2.45 3.83
C TYR A 123 8.34 3.89 4.25
N LEU A 124 7.16 4.11 4.84
CA LEU A 124 6.68 5.44 5.25
C LEU A 124 7.27 5.85 6.61
N GLN A 125 7.98 6.97 6.64
CA GLN A 125 8.44 7.64 7.86
C GLN A 125 7.37 8.55 8.47
N GLN A 126 6.38 8.99 7.66
CA GLN A 126 5.30 9.89 8.07
C GLN A 126 3.90 9.27 7.85
N PRO A 127 3.65 8.05 8.37
CA PRO A 127 2.43 7.29 8.06
C PRO A 127 1.16 8.00 8.56
N GLU A 128 1.22 8.79 9.63
CA GLU A 128 0.05 9.50 10.16
C GLU A 128 -0.40 10.63 9.21
N ALA A 129 0.55 11.37 8.64
CA ALA A 129 0.23 12.40 7.64
C ALA A 129 -0.37 11.78 6.37
N ILE A 130 0.19 10.65 5.91
CA ILE A 130 -0.35 9.91 4.77
C ILE A 130 -1.75 9.36 5.07
N ALA A 131 -1.98 8.74 6.23
CA ALA A 131 -3.30 8.24 6.61
C ALA A 131 -4.37 9.35 6.69
N ALA A 132 -3.99 10.56 7.13
CA ALA A 132 -4.87 11.72 7.15
C ALA A 132 -5.17 12.23 5.73
N GLU A 133 -4.17 12.29 4.86
CA GLU A 133 -4.34 12.67 3.45
C GLU A 133 -5.18 11.65 2.68
N LEU A 134 -5.01 10.35 2.94
CA LEU A 134 -5.86 9.30 2.41
C LEU A 134 -7.32 9.51 2.83
N LEU A 135 -7.57 9.86 4.09
CA LEU A 135 -8.93 10.14 4.56
C LEU A 135 -9.51 11.36 3.83
N ARG A 136 -8.71 12.39 3.59
CA ARG A 136 -9.12 13.62 2.89
C ARG A 136 -9.59 13.32 1.46
N ILE A 137 -8.82 12.54 0.70
CA ILE A 137 -9.11 12.29 -0.73
C ILE A 137 -10.16 11.20 -0.95
N THR A 138 -10.35 10.30 0.02
CA THR A 138 -11.29 9.18 -0.12
C THR A 138 -12.72 9.66 0.04
N ARG A 139 -13.66 9.23 -0.81
CA ARG A 139 -15.09 9.54 -0.69
C ARG A 139 -15.71 8.93 0.56
N PRO A 140 -16.82 9.47 1.08
CA PRO A 140 -17.59 8.79 2.13
C PRO A 140 -17.91 7.34 1.71
N ARG A 141 -17.64 6.38 2.61
CA ARG A 141 -17.72 4.93 2.35
C ARG A 141 -16.67 4.34 1.40
N GLY A 142 -15.77 5.15 0.86
CA GLY A 142 -14.60 4.67 0.14
C GLY A 142 -13.61 3.95 1.06
N GLN A 143 -12.67 3.21 0.48
CA GLN A 143 -11.78 2.33 1.21
C GLN A 143 -10.29 2.63 0.99
N VAL A 144 -9.49 2.32 2.00
CA VAL A 144 -8.04 2.12 1.86
C VAL A 144 -7.72 0.65 2.14
N ILE A 145 -6.91 0.05 1.28
CA ILE A 145 -6.44 -1.33 1.39
C ILE A 145 -4.91 -1.30 1.44
N VAL A 146 -4.36 -1.59 2.62
CA VAL A 146 -2.90 -1.72 2.82
C VAL A 146 -2.56 -3.20 2.87
N ALA A 147 -1.90 -3.72 1.85
CA ALA A 147 -1.48 -5.12 1.75
C ALA A 147 0.05 -5.24 1.80
N PHE A 148 0.55 -6.27 2.48
CA PHE A 148 1.99 -6.52 2.59
C PHE A 148 2.27 -7.98 2.94
N SER A 149 3.53 -8.38 2.79
CA SER A 149 4.05 -9.67 3.25
C SER A 149 5.23 -9.42 4.19
N ASN A 150 5.98 -10.46 4.55
CA ASN A 150 7.16 -10.36 5.40
C ASN A 150 8.46 -10.02 4.62
N ARG A 151 8.34 -9.66 3.33
CA ARG A 151 9.46 -9.25 2.48
C ARG A 151 9.61 -7.73 2.49
N MET A 152 10.84 -7.26 2.65
CA MET A 152 11.16 -5.84 2.60
C MET A 152 12.63 -5.56 2.30
N PHE A 153 12.94 -4.34 1.88
CA PHE A 153 14.30 -3.81 1.90
C PHE A 153 14.63 -3.28 3.30
N PHE A 154 15.28 -4.10 4.12
CA PHE A 154 15.57 -3.80 5.53
C PHE A 154 16.15 -2.41 5.76
N THR A 155 17.08 -1.97 4.92
CA THR A 155 17.77 -0.68 5.10
C THR A 155 16.88 0.54 4.83
N LYS A 156 15.82 0.38 4.02
CA LYS A 156 14.88 1.46 3.66
C LYS A 156 13.62 1.46 4.50
N ALA A 157 13.37 0.43 5.30
CA ALA A 157 12.26 0.39 6.23
C ALA A 157 12.61 1.21 7.50
N PRO A 158 11.66 1.98 8.05
CA PRO A 158 11.84 2.67 9.31
C PRO A 158 11.81 1.70 10.49
N GLN A 159 12.35 2.12 11.63
CA GLN A 159 12.54 1.27 12.80
C GLN A 159 11.24 0.66 13.34
N VAL A 160 10.11 1.37 13.25
CA VAL A 160 8.78 0.82 13.58
C VAL A 160 8.47 -0.49 12.84
N TRP A 161 8.98 -0.63 11.61
CA TRP A 161 8.78 -1.83 10.81
C TRP A 161 9.86 -2.86 11.09
N THR A 162 11.13 -2.47 11.20
CA THR A 162 12.23 -3.42 11.39
C THR A 162 12.22 -4.13 12.74
N ASP A 163 11.65 -3.48 13.77
CA ASP A 163 11.61 -4.01 15.15
C ASP A 163 10.38 -4.88 15.41
N GLY A 164 9.36 -4.84 14.54
CA GLY A 164 8.10 -5.55 14.70
C GLY A 164 8.02 -6.87 13.92
N ASP A 165 7.19 -7.79 14.41
CA ASP A 165 6.78 -8.98 13.67
C ASP A 165 5.52 -8.74 12.81
N ASP A 166 5.07 -9.78 12.08
CA ASP A 166 3.89 -9.71 11.20
C ASP A 166 2.62 -9.20 11.93
N ARG A 167 2.44 -9.55 13.20
CA ARG A 167 1.28 -9.11 14.02
C ARG A 167 1.46 -7.66 14.46
N ASP A 168 2.68 -7.27 14.81
CA ASP A 168 3.00 -5.89 15.16
C ASP A 168 2.75 -4.98 13.96
N HIS A 169 3.12 -5.39 12.75
CA HIS A 169 2.87 -4.61 11.52
C HIS A 169 1.39 -4.38 11.27
N LEU A 170 0.56 -5.43 11.37
CA LEU A 170 -0.90 -5.32 11.24
C LEU A 170 -1.47 -4.35 12.29
N SER A 171 -1.03 -4.49 13.54
CA SER A 171 -1.50 -3.66 14.65
C SER A 171 -1.07 -2.21 14.48
N TYR A 172 0.16 -1.98 14.03
CA TYR A 172 0.72 -0.66 13.73
C TYR A 172 -0.06 0.06 12.64
N VAL A 173 -0.26 -0.59 11.47
CA VAL A 173 -1.02 -0.01 10.35
C VAL A 173 -2.44 0.35 10.81
N ALA A 174 -3.13 -0.58 11.48
CA ALA A 174 -4.47 -0.35 12.00
C ALA A 174 -4.51 0.81 13.01
N SER A 175 -3.53 0.90 13.93
CA SER A 175 -3.46 1.97 14.93
C SER A 175 -3.27 3.34 14.30
N VAL A 176 -2.42 3.45 13.28
CA VAL A 176 -2.24 4.70 12.53
C VAL A 176 -3.53 5.12 11.84
N LEU A 177 -4.19 4.19 11.14
CA LEU A 177 -5.45 4.46 10.46
C LEU A 177 -6.54 4.91 11.45
N ILE A 178 -6.72 4.20 12.57
CA ILE A 178 -7.67 4.56 13.63
C ILE A 178 -7.40 5.96 14.17
N ALA A 179 -6.14 6.28 14.48
CA ALA A 179 -5.76 7.58 15.01
C ALA A 179 -6.09 8.73 14.04
N GLN A 180 -6.11 8.45 12.73
CA GLN A 180 -6.46 9.45 11.70
C GLN A 180 -7.94 9.45 11.32
N GLY A 181 -8.81 8.73 12.03
CA GLY A 181 -10.25 8.79 11.80
C GLY A 181 -10.80 7.71 10.86
N TRP A 182 -10.03 6.65 10.60
CA TRP A 182 -10.52 5.44 9.93
C TRP A 182 -11.04 4.43 10.96
N PRO A 183 -12.36 4.32 11.19
CA PRO A 183 -12.88 3.48 12.25
C PRO A 183 -12.82 1.99 11.89
N LYS A 184 -12.49 1.17 12.89
CA LYS A 184 -12.60 -0.31 12.84
C LYS A 184 -11.97 -0.96 11.59
N PRO A 185 -10.65 -0.80 11.33
CA PRO A 185 -10.00 -1.51 10.25
C PRO A 185 -10.19 -3.04 10.39
N GLU A 186 -10.46 -3.69 9.28
CA GLU A 186 -10.48 -5.15 9.16
C GLU A 186 -9.06 -5.65 8.91
N ILE A 187 -8.69 -6.72 9.61
CA ILE A 187 -7.38 -7.36 9.48
C ILE A 187 -7.56 -8.70 8.77
N VAL A 188 -6.80 -8.91 7.70
CA VAL A 188 -6.67 -10.18 6.99
C VAL A 188 -5.25 -10.70 7.21
N ALA A 189 -5.12 -11.94 7.68
CA ALA A 189 -3.84 -12.60 7.88
C ALA A 189 -3.97 -14.07 7.47
N GLU A 190 -3.36 -14.42 6.34
CA GLU A 190 -3.53 -15.71 5.68
C GLU A 190 -2.16 -16.27 5.25
N GLN A 191 -2.02 -17.59 5.28
CA GLN A 191 -0.88 -18.24 4.65
C GLN A 191 -1.21 -18.53 3.19
N THR A 192 -0.26 -18.27 2.30
CA THR A 192 -0.40 -18.61 0.88
C THR A 192 0.34 -19.92 0.57
N ARG A 193 -0.02 -20.55 -0.53
CA ARG A 193 0.70 -21.73 -1.04
C ARG A 193 1.75 -21.27 -2.03
N GLY A 194 2.95 -21.84 -1.94
CA GLY A 194 3.99 -21.63 -2.94
C GLY A 194 3.58 -22.26 -4.27
N GLU A 195 4.23 -21.85 -5.36
CA GLU A 195 3.97 -22.40 -6.69
C GLU A 195 4.85 -23.61 -7.03
N GLY A 196 4.47 -24.31 -8.10
CA GLY A 196 5.26 -25.36 -8.73
C GLY A 196 5.46 -26.59 -7.85
N VAL A 197 6.61 -27.26 -8.03
CA VAL A 197 6.97 -28.46 -7.25
C VAL A 197 6.99 -28.16 -5.75
N MET A 198 7.38 -26.95 -5.36
CA MET A 198 7.38 -26.51 -3.97
C MET A 198 5.96 -26.49 -3.40
N GLY A 199 4.99 -25.90 -4.10
CA GLY A 199 3.58 -25.93 -3.72
C GLY A 199 2.97 -27.33 -3.66
N LEU A 200 3.31 -28.19 -4.62
CA LEU A 200 2.86 -29.59 -4.68
C LEU A 200 3.37 -30.44 -3.50
N LEU A 201 4.52 -30.07 -2.93
CA LEU A 201 5.11 -30.70 -1.74
C LEU A 201 4.67 -30.02 -0.43
N GLY A 202 3.70 -29.10 -0.48
CA GLY A 202 3.20 -28.38 0.70
C GLY A 202 4.04 -27.17 1.12
N GLY A 203 4.92 -26.70 0.24
CA GLY A 203 5.70 -25.48 0.44
C GLY A 203 4.82 -24.24 0.52
N MET A 204 5.11 -23.39 1.49
CA MET A 204 4.38 -22.14 1.72
C MET A 204 4.95 -21.03 0.83
N GLY A 205 4.07 -20.11 0.42
CA GLY A 205 4.44 -18.89 -0.27
C GLY A 205 4.62 -17.72 0.69
N ASP A 206 4.78 -16.54 0.12
CA ASP A 206 4.79 -15.27 0.85
C ASP A 206 3.45 -15.10 1.61
N PRO A 207 3.44 -14.94 2.95
CA PRO A 207 2.19 -14.78 3.70
C PRO A 207 1.44 -13.53 3.24
N PHE A 208 0.11 -13.57 3.31
CA PHE A 208 -0.76 -12.48 2.88
C PHE A 208 -1.32 -11.74 4.09
N PHE A 209 -0.95 -10.47 4.23
CA PHE A 209 -1.49 -9.56 5.23
C PHE A 209 -2.18 -8.38 4.55
N ALA A 210 -3.34 -7.98 5.09
CA ALA A 210 -3.98 -6.74 4.70
C ALA A 210 -4.70 -6.06 5.86
N VAL A 211 -4.69 -4.74 5.85
CA VAL A 211 -5.54 -3.89 6.67
C VAL A 211 -6.46 -3.10 5.75
N VAL A 212 -7.77 -3.29 5.91
CA VAL A 212 -8.80 -2.63 5.11
C VAL A 212 -9.58 -1.68 6.00
N ALA A 213 -9.65 -0.40 5.65
CA ALA A 213 -10.43 0.58 6.40
C ALA A 213 -11.38 1.33 5.49
N THR A 214 -12.54 1.73 6.03
CA THR A 214 -13.61 2.42 5.30
C THR A 214 -13.85 3.79 5.90
N LYS A 215 -13.92 4.82 5.05
CA LYS A 215 -14.21 6.19 5.50
C LYS A 215 -15.67 6.27 5.99
N PRO A 216 -15.94 6.87 7.16
CA PRO A 216 -17.32 7.05 7.64
C PRO A 216 -18.11 8.02 6.74
N LEU A 217 -19.44 8.05 6.90
CA LEU A 217 -20.34 8.89 6.10
C LEU A 217 -20.21 10.41 6.38
N GLY A 218 -19.47 10.80 7.43
CA GLY A 218 -19.52 12.15 8.00
C GLY A 218 -20.62 12.31 9.03
#